data_AF-A0A7F8RM29-F1
#
_entry.id   AF-A0A7F8RM29-F1
#
_cell.length_a   1.000
_cell.length_b   1.000
_cell.length_c   1.000
_cell.angle_alpha   90.00
_cell.angle_beta   90.00
_cell.angle_gamma   90.00
#
_symmetry.space_group_name_H-M   'P 1'
#
loop_
_entity.id
_entity.type
_entity.pdbx_description
1 polymer ?
#
loop_
_entity_poly.entity_id
_entity_poly.type
_entity_poly.pdbx_seq_one_letter_code
_entity_poly.pdbx_strand_id
1 'polypeptide(L)'
;MTGSEFFSRFPELYPFLLQQLEAVANTVDSDTGELNRHPSMFLLLLVLGRLYPSPMDGTSSALSMAPFIPFIMRCGRSPVYRSRVMAARALVPFVMVDEIPTTIRTLLAKLPNCTDQCFRQNHIHGTLLQVNTVTLCQTAQDKLWFLMYCWQVKI
;
A
#
# COMPACT_ATOMS: atom_id res chain seq x y z
N MET A 1 5.85 -13.84 7.32
CA MET A 1 5.02 -13.47 8.47
C MET A 1 3.87 -12.62 7.98
N THR A 2 2.64 -13.07 8.20
CA THR A 2 1.45 -12.32 7.79
C THR A 2 1.21 -11.13 8.71
N GLY A 3 0.36 -10.20 8.30
CA GLY A 3 -0.07 -9.09 9.16
C GLY A 3 -0.72 -9.60 10.46
N SER A 4 -1.66 -10.55 10.36
CA SER A 4 -2.28 -11.18 11.52
C SER A 4 -1.29 -11.84 12.48
N GLU A 5 -0.32 -12.58 11.98
CA GLU A 5 0.72 -13.22 12.80
C GLU A 5 1.59 -12.17 13.51
N PHE A 6 2.02 -11.13 12.79
CA PHE A 6 2.83 -10.06 13.36
C PHE A 6 2.10 -9.33 14.49
N PHE A 7 0.84 -8.94 14.28
CA PHE A 7 0.08 -8.18 15.27
C PHE A 7 -0.47 -9.06 16.41
N SER A 8 -0.66 -10.36 16.18
CA SER A 8 -0.98 -11.28 17.28
C SER A 8 0.19 -11.42 18.25
N ARG A 9 1.43 -11.37 17.73
CA ARG A 9 2.65 -11.41 18.56
C ARG A 9 3.00 -10.06 19.20
N PHE A 10 2.60 -8.96 18.58
CA PHE A 10 2.89 -7.59 19.01
C PHE A 10 1.64 -6.70 18.92
N PRO A 11 0.62 -6.90 19.78
CA PRO A 11 -0.68 -6.26 19.64
C PRO A 11 -0.64 -4.74 19.76
N GLU A 12 0.25 -4.19 20.59
CA GLU A 12 0.43 -2.74 20.78
C GLU A 12 0.92 -2.03 19.52
N LEU A 13 1.60 -2.75 18.61
CA LEU A 13 2.10 -2.17 17.36
C LEU A 13 0.99 -1.85 16.36
N TYR A 14 -0.15 -2.54 16.42
CA TYR A 14 -1.25 -2.28 15.50
C TYR A 14 -1.78 -0.83 15.63
N PRO A 15 -2.31 -0.40 16.80
CA PRO A 15 -2.80 0.96 16.96
C PRO A 15 -1.68 2.00 16.83
N PHE A 16 -0.47 1.68 17.30
CA PHE A 16 0.69 2.57 17.17
C PHE A 16 1.05 2.86 15.71
N LEU A 17 1.23 1.82 14.89
CA LEU A 17 1.59 1.99 13.47
C LEU A 17 0.47 2.69 12.70
N LEU A 18 -0.79 2.38 13.02
CA LEU A 18 -1.94 3.01 12.38
C LEU A 18 -1.99 4.51 12.67
N GLN A 19 -1.85 4.90 13.94
CA GLN A 19 -1.84 6.31 14.36
C GLN A 19 -0.65 7.08 13.75
N GLN A 20 0.53 6.47 13.73
CA GLN A 20 1.71 7.08 13.11
C GLN A 20 1.55 7.25 11.60
N LEU A 21 0.99 6.25 10.92
CA LEU A 21 0.75 6.32 9.48
C LEU A 21 -0.30 7.36 9.13
N GLU A 22 -1.39 7.46 9.92
CA GLU A 22 -2.41 8.50 9.76
C GLU A 22 -1.82 9.91 9.90
N ALA A 23 -1.08 10.16 10.99
CA ALA A 23 -0.44 11.46 11.24
C ALA A 23 0.45 11.88 10.07
N VAL A 24 1.26 10.94 9.57
CA VAL A 24 2.15 11.16 8.42
C VAL A 24 1.38 11.32 7.11
N ALA A 25 0.31 10.57 6.87
CA ALA A 25 -0.48 10.68 5.65
C ALA A 25 -1.23 12.02 5.57
N ASN A 26 -1.62 12.58 6.70
CA ASN A 26 -2.32 13.88 6.78
C ASN A 26 -1.41 15.06 6.43
N THR A 27 -0.09 14.96 6.62
CA THR A 27 0.87 16.03 6.25
C THR A 27 1.22 16.04 4.76
N VAL A 28 0.86 15.01 4.00
CA VAL A 28 1.21 14.91 2.57
C VAL A 28 0.54 15.97 1.71
N ASP A 29 -0.64 16.45 2.13
CA ASP A 29 -1.43 17.43 1.36
C ASP A 29 -1.21 18.88 1.81
N SER A 30 -0.41 19.14 2.86
CA SER A 30 -0.15 20.49 3.34
C SER A 30 0.93 21.19 2.48
N ASP A 31 0.56 22.32 1.87
CA ASP A 31 1.43 23.14 1.01
C ASP A 31 2.58 23.84 1.77
N THR A 32 2.60 23.73 3.09
CA THR A 32 3.74 24.14 3.91
C THR A 32 4.90 23.20 3.66
N GLY A 33 5.81 23.63 2.76
CA GLY A 33 7.06 22.98 2.37
C GLY A 33 8.08 22.83 3.48
N GLU A 34 7.67 22.38 4.67
CA GLU A 34 8.59 21.80 5.64
C GLU A 34 9.10 20.48 5.07
N LEU A 35 10.18 20.59 4.29
CA LEU A 35 10.96 19.53 3.66
C LEU A 35 11.56 18.50 4.66
N ASN A 36 11.17 18.54 5.93
CA ASN A 36 11.93 17.98 7.07
C ASN A 36 11.24 16.87 7.87
N ARG A 37 10.10 16.32 7.46
CA ARG A 37 9.44 15.22 8.19
C ARG A 37 8.90 14.25 7.12
N HIS A 38 9.46 13.07 6.88
CA HIS A 38 9.43 11.95 7.82
C HIS A 38 10.30 10.76 7.32
N PRO A 39 11.50 10.52 7.89
CA PRO A 39 12.12 9.20 7.88
C PRO A 39 11.13 8.13 8.39
N SER A 40 10.24 8.52 9.31
CA SER A 40 9.18 7.64 9.82
C SER A 40 8.22 7.17 8.72
N MET A 41 7.84 7.98 7.72
CA MET A 41 6.96 7.51 6.63
C MET A 41 7.58 6.34 5.89
N PHE A 42 8.82 6.52 5.45
CA PHE A 42 9.51 5.51 4.66
C PHE A 42 9.70 4.23 5.48
N LEU A 43 10.07 4.36 6.76
CA LEU A 43 10.22 3.22 7.66
C LEU A 43 8.89 2.51 7.95
N LEU A 44 7.80 3.25 8.17
CA LEU A 44 6.46 2.69 8.35
C LEU A 44 6.03 1.91 7.10
N LEU A 45 6.17 2.51 5.92
CA LEU A 45 5.87 1.83 4.66
C LEU A 45 6.77 0.63 4.43
N LEU A 46 8.05 0.68 4.85
CA LEU A 46 8.99 -0.44 4.76
C LEU A 46 8.59 -1.60 5.66
N VAL A 47 8.17 -1.33 6.90
CA VAL A 47 7.64 -2.37 7.81
C VAL A 47 6.37 -2.97 7.22
N LEU A 48 5.41 -2.14 6.80
CA LEU A 48 4.12 -2.60 6.26
C LEU A 48 4.29 -3.38 4.94
N GLY A 49 5.19 -2.95 4.06
CA GLY A 49 5.47 -3.64 2.80
C GLY A 49 6.24 -4.96 2.93
N ARG A 50 6.69 -5.34 4.14
CA ARG A 50 7.28 -6.65 4.43
C ARG A 50 6.29 -7.65 5.01
N LEU A 51 5.05 -7.22 5.27
CA LEU A 51 3.97 -8.11 5.67
C LEU A 51 3.52 -8.90 4.44
N TYR A 52 3.17 -10.16 4.65
CA TYR A 52 2.65 -11.02 3.59
C TYR A 52 1.11 -11.07 3.66
N PRO A 53 0.42 -11.14 2.50
CA PRO A 53 -1.01 -11.39 2.50
C PRO A 53 -1.31 -12.76 3.14
N SER A 54 -2.33 -12.81 3.98
CA SER A 54 -2.88 -14.05 4.54
C SER A 54 -4.18 -14.38 3.81
N PRO A 55 -4.30 -15.52 3.11
CA PRO A 55 -5.56 -15.94 2.49
C PRO A 55 -6.69 -16.17 3.50
N MET A 56 -6.36 -16.34 4.77
CA MET A 56 -7.31 -16.65 5.85
C MET A 56 -7.69 -15.42 6.70
N ASP A 57 -7.06 -14.27 6.48
CA ASP A 57 -7.41 -13.03 7.18
C ASP A 57 -8.66 -12.43 6.52
N GLY A 58 -9.82 -13.02 6.81
CA GLY A 58 -11.11 -12.49 6.39
C GLY A 58 -11.34 -11.07 6.94
N THR A 59 -12.26 -10.36 6.29
CA THR A 59 -12.69 -8.98 6.56
C THR A 59 -13.22 -8.70 7.98
N SER A 60 -13.28 -9.71 8.86
CA SER A 60 -13.86 -9.63 10.21
C SER A 60 -12.89 -9.95 11.35
N SER A 61 -11.57 -10.00 11.11
CA SER A 61 -10.60 -10.17 12.19
C SER A 61 -10.28 -8.82 12.87
N ALA A 62 -10.05 -8.85 14.19
CA ALA A 62 -9.61 -7.68 14.97
C ALA A 62 -8.26 -7.10 14.49
N LEU A 63 -7.53 -7.86 13.68
CA LEU A 63 -6.22 -7.52 13.11
C LEU A 63 -6.31 -7.29 11.58
N SER A 64 -7.48 -6.91 11.09
CA SER A 64 -7.70 -6.60 9.67
C SER A 64 -6.69 -5.57 9.17
N MET A 65 -6.10 -5.82 8.00
CA MET A 65 -5.15 -4.90 7.39
C MET A 65 -5.84 -3.72 6.67
N ALA A 66 -7.16 -3.78 6.50
CA ALA A 66 -7.95 -2.79 5.76
C ALA A 66 -7.78 -1.34 6.24
N PRO A 67 -7.67 -1.03 7.56
CA PRO A 67 -7.52 0.34 8.03
C PRO A 67 -6.24 1.05 7.58
N PHE A 68 -5.17 0.31 7.23
CA PHE A 68 -3.93 0.90 6.74
C PHE A 68 -4.03 1.38 5.28
N ILE A 69 -4.84 0.69 4.46
CA ILE A 69 -4.97 0.92 3.01
C ILE A 69 -5.20 2.40 2.65
N PRO A 70 -6.19 3.13 3.21
CA PRO A 70 -6.43 4.51 2.83
C PRO A 70 -5.22 5.42 3.09
N PHE A 71 -4.48 5.17 4.17
CA PHE A 71 -3.30 5.97 4.52
C PHE A 71 -2.09 5.62 3.63
N ILE A 72 -1.88 4.33 3.30
CA ILE A 72 -0.87 3.91 2.31
C ILE A 72 -1.15 4.54 0.95
N MET A 73 -2.42 4.51 0.50
CA MET A 73 -2.83 5.16 -0.75
C MET A 73 -2.47 6.65 -0.74
N ARG A 74 -2.80 7.36 0.35
CA ARG A 74 -2.50 8.80 0.49
C ARG A 74 -1.00 9.09 0.50
N CYS A 75 -0.16 8.22 1.08
CA CYS A 75 1.30 8.36 1.03
C CYS A 75 1.86 8.36 -0.41
N GLY A 76 1.11 7.81 -1.39
CA GLY A 76 1.43 7.91 -2.81
C GLY A 76 1.53 9.35 -3.32
N ARG A 77 0.91 10.32 -2.64
CA ARG A 77 0.92 11.74 -3.01
C ARG A 77 2.19 12.49 -2.58
N SER A 78 3.11 11.81 -1.87
CA SER A 78 4.31 12.42 -1.29
C SER A 78 5.11 13.23 -2.33
N PRO A 79 5.66 14.40 -1.96
CA PRO A 79 6.60 15.13 -2.82
C PRO A 79 7.88 14.33 -3.09
N VAL A 80 8.24 13.40 -2.19
CA VAL A 80 9.44 12.56 -2.28
C VAL A 80 9.17 11.32 -3.15
N TYR A 81 9.87 11.20 -4.27
CA TYR A 81 9.73 10.07 -5.21
C TYR A 81 9.90 8.69 -4.53
N ARG A 82 10.93 8.54 -3.68
CA ARG A 82 11.19 7.27 -2.98
C ARG A 82 10.03 6.84 -2.08
N SER A 83 9.37 7.79 -1.43
CA SER A 83 8.17 7.53 -0.63
C SER A 83 7.00 7.07 -1.49
N ARG A 84 6.81 7.66 -2.69
CA ARG A 84 5.80 7.19 -3.65
C ARG A 84 6.03 5.74 -4.07
N VAL A 85 7.27 5.38 -4.42
CA VAL A 85 7.66 4.01 -4.77
C VAL A 85 7.42 3.05 -3.60
N MET A 86 7.79 3.46 -2.39
CA MET A 86 7.60 2.63 -1.21
C MET A 86 6.12 2.45 -0.87
N ALA A 87 5.29 3.49 -1.03
CA ALA A 87 3.85 3.41 -0.82
C ALA A 87 3.18 2.45 -1.82
N ALA A 88 3.62 2.45 -3.08
CA ALA A 88 3.15 1.50 -4.08
C ALA A 88 3.50 0.05 -3.73
N ARG A 89 4.73 -0.21 -3.27
CA ARG A 89 5.16 -1.54 -2.81
C ARG A 89 4.45 -1.97 -1.54
N ALA A 90 4.27 -1.05 -0.60
CA ALA A 90 3.60 -1.31 0.67
C ALA A 90 2.11 -1.62 0.49
N LEU A 91 1.49 -1.19 -0.61
CA LEU A 91 0.08 -1.49 -0.90
C LEU A 91 -0.13 -2.93 -1.37
N VAL A 92 0.84 -3.54 -2.06
CA VAL A 92 0.71 -4.88 -2.66
C VAL A 92 0.23 -5.96 -1.68
N PRO A 93 0.83 -6.14 -0.48
CA PRO A 93 0.41 -7.22 0.42
C PRO A 93 -0.97 -7.00 1.07
N PHE A 94 -1.61 -5.86 0.81
CA PHE A 94 -2.91 -5.48 1.35
C PHE A 94 -4.05 -5.67 0.34
N VAL A 95 -3.75 -6.12 -0.88
CA VAL A 95 -4.73 -6.26 -1.96
C VAL A 95 -4.80 -7.73 -2.36
N MET A 96 -5.92 -8.39 -2.06
CA MET A 96 -6.15 -9.74 -2.53
C MET A 96 -6.35 -9.76 -4.07
N VAL A 97 -6.11 -10.92 -4.69
CA VAL A 97 -6.13 -11.06 -6.16
C VAL A 97 -7.52 -10.75 -6.73
N ASP A 98 -8.58 -11.11 -6.03
CA ASP A 98 -9.97 -10.80 -6.39
C ASP A 98 -10.34 -9.33 -6.15
N GLU A 99 -9.63 -8.63 -5.26
CA GLU A 99 -9.86 -7.22 -4.95
C GLU A 99 -9.08 -6.25 -5.85
N ILE A 100 -8.21 -6.75 -6.74
CA ILE A 100 -7.41 -5.93 -7.66
C ILE A 100 -8.29 -4.98 -8.49
N PRO A 101 -9.35 -5.44 -9.19
CA PRO A 101 -10.12 -4.57 -10.06
C PRO A 101 -10.82 -3.45 -9.27
N THR A 102 -11.24 -3.76 -8.05
CA THR A 102 -11.87 -2.80 -7.13
C THR A 102 -10.85 -1.78 -6.64
N THR A 103 -9.66 -2.24 -6.22
CA THR A 103 -8.57 -1.37 -5.77
C THR A 103 -8.11 -0.42 -6.88
N ILE A 104 -7.96 -0.91 -8.12
CA ILE A 104 -7.61 -0.08 -9.28
C ILE A 104 -8.69 0.98 -9.50
N ARG A 105 -9.98 0.62 -9.47
CA ARG A 105 -11.07 1.60 -9.59
C ARG A 105 -10.99 2.66 -8.49
N THR A 106 -10.76 2.25 -7.24
CA THR A 106 -10.61 3.19 -6.11
C THR A 106 -9.42 4.13 -6.30
N LEU A 107 -8.28 3.64 -6.82
CA LEU A 107 -7.12 4.46 -7.11
C LEU A 107 -7.40 5.46 -8.24
N LEU A 108 -7.99 5.00 -9.35
CA LEU A 108 -8.31 5.86 -10.48
C LEU A 108 -9.36 6.93 -10.13
N ALA A 109 -10.35 6.59 -9.32
CA ALA A 109 -11.36 7.54 -8.82
C ALA A 109 -10.77 8.63 -7.92
N LYS A 110 -9.55 8.45 -7.40
CA LYS A 110 -8.84 9.45 -6.59
C LYS A 110 -7.99 10.41 -7.43
N LEU A 111 -7.83 10.18 -8.74
CA LEU A 111 -7.07 11.09 -9.59
C LEU A 111 -7.74 12.48 -9.62
N PRO A 112 -6.94 13.56 -9.61
CA PRO A 112 -7.47 14.92 -9.71
C PRO A 112 -8.16 15.14 -11.06
N ASN A 113 -9.21 15.96 -11.06
CA ASN A 113 -9.89 16.36 -12.29
C ASN A 113 -9.02 17.38 -13.04
N CYS A 114 -9.19 17.44 -14.36
CA CYS A 114 -8.48 18.40 -15.22
C CYS A 114 -8.77 19.88 -14.90
N THR A 115 -9.80 20.14 -14.08
CA THR A 115 -10.18 21.47 -13.58
C THR A 115 -9.56 21.82 -12.23
N ASP A 116 -8.85 20.90 -11.58
CA ASP A 116 -8.25 21.15 -10.27
C ASP A 116 -7.07 22.12 -10.40
N GLN A 117 -7.19 23.26 -9.74
CA GLN A 117 -6.36 24.45 -9.90
C GLN A 117 -4.88 24.26 -9.45
N CYS A 118 -4.56 23.13 -8.83
CA CYS A 118 -3.21 22.75 -8.45
C CYS A 118 -2.88 21.39 -9.09
N PHE A 119 -2.10 21.42 -10.17
CA PHE A 119 -1.69 20.22 -10.90
C PHE A 119 -0.73 19.40 -10.04
N ARG A 120 -1.28 18.54 -9.17
CA ARG A 120 -0.50 17.68 -8.26
C ARG A 120 0.09 16.51 -9.04
N GLN A 121 1.08 16.77 -9.89
CA GLN A 121 1.76 15.74 -10.69
C GLN A 121 2.26 14.56 -9.83
N ASN A 122 2.72 14.83 -8.60
CA ASN A 122 3.11 13.80 -7.64
C ASN A 122 1.95 12.87 -7.24
N HIS A 123 0.73 13.40 -7.14
CA HIS A 123 -0.47 12.60 -6.89
C HIS A 123 -0.76 11.69 -8.08
N ILE A 124 -0.81 12.23 -9.30
CA ILE A 124 -1.05 11.44 -10.51
C ILE A 124 0.03 10.35 -10.64
N HIS A 125 1.30 10.74 -10.57
CA HIS A 125 2.43 9.82 -10.64
C HIS A 125 2.36 8.75 -9.54
N GLY A 126 2.04 9.12 -8.31
CA GLY A 126 1.90 8.20 -7.18
C GLY A 126 0.79 7.18 -7.37
N THR A 127 -0.38 7.64 -7.81
CA THR A 127 -1.53 6.78 -8.09
C THR A 127 -1.22 5.82 -9.23
N LEU A 128 -0.64 6.30 -10.34
CA LEU A 128 -0.25 5.44 -11.46
C LEU A 128 0.82 4.41 -11.05
N LEU A 129 1.75 4.79 -10.18
CA LEU A 129 2.75 3.88 -9.64
C LEU A 129 2.12 2.79 -8.76
N GLN A 130 1.12 3.14 -7.94
CA GLN A 130 0.34 2.18 -7.15
C GLN A 130 -0.41 1.20 -8.05
N VAL A 131 -1.13 1.69 -9.07
CA VAL A 131 -1.84 0.86 -10.06
C VAL A 131 -0.87 -0.11 -10.73
N ASN A 132 0.23 0.41 -11.28
CA ASN A 132 1.22 -0.39 -11.98
C ASN A 132 1.85 -1.45 -11.06
N THR A 133 2.19 -1.09 -9.83
CA THR A 133 2.86 -2.01 -8.89
C THR A 133 1.93 -3.13 -8.44
N VAL A 134 0.68 -2.82 -8.10
CA VAL A 134 -0.33 -3.83 -7.73
C VAL A 134 -0.52 -4.82 -8.89
N THR A 135 -0.79 -4.32 -10.10
CA THR A 135 -1.00 -5.17 -11.29
C THR A 135 0.23 -6.01 -11.67
N LEU A 136 1.43 -5.44 -11.65
CA LEU A 136 2.66 -6.15 -12.04
C LEU A 136 3.12 -7.18 -11.00
N CYS A 137 3.02 -6.88 -9.69
CA CYS A 137 3.44 -7.82 -8.67
C CYS A 137 2.59 -9.09 -8.68
N GLN A 138 1.29 -8.96 -8.94
CA GLN A 138 0.40 -10.13 -9.00
C GLN A 138 0.62 -10.94 -10.28
N THR A 139 0.82 -10.32 -11.44
CA THR A 139 1.19 -11.07 -12.66
C THR A 139 2.57 -11.75 -12.57
N ALA A 140 3.50 -11.23 -11.77
CA ALA A 140 4.78 -11.89 -11.47
C ALA A 140 4.63 -13.04 -10.46
N GLN A 141 3.77 -12.89 -9.44
CA GLN A 141 3.38 -13.97 -8.53
C GLN A 141 2.65 -15.08 -9.29
N ASP A 142 1.76 -14.75 -10.23
CA ASP A 142 1.08 -15.71 -11.07
C ASP A 142 2.08 -16.51 -11.91
N LYS A 143 3.12 -15.89 -12.46
CA LYS A 143 4.18 -16.62 -13.20
C LYS A 143 4.99 -17.55 -12.32
N LEU A 144 5.33 -17.14 -11.10
CA LEU A 144 6.02 -18.00 -10.14
C LEU A 144 5.11 -19.13 -9.63
N TRP A 145 3.83 -18.85 -9.41
CA TRP A 145 2.82 -19.84 -9.06
C TRP A 145 2.58 -20.81 -10.22
N PHE A 146 2.54 -20.34 -11.46
CA PHE A 146 2.43 -21.17 -12.67
C PHE A 146 3.67 -22.05 -12.87
N LEU A 147 4.88 -21.51 -12.62
CA LEU A 147 6.11 -22.30 -12.67
C LEU A 147 6.16 -23.35 -11.54
N MET A 148 5.72 -23.00 -10.33
CA MET A 148 5.60 -23.96 -9.22
C MET A 148 4.52 -25.02 -9.47
N TYR A 149 3.36 -24.63 -10.00
CA TYR A 149 2.25 -25.52 -10.34
C TYR A 149 2.59 -26.46 -11.51
N CYS A 150 3.26 -25.94 -12.55
CA CYS A 150 3.77 -26.76 -13.65
C CYS A 150 4.89 -27.73 -13.22
N TRP A 151 5.63 -27.43 -12.15
CA TRP A 151 6.62 -28.36 -11.58
C TRP A 151 5.94 -29.48 -10.78
N GLN A 152 4.82 -29.19 -10.11
CA GLN A 152 4.05 -30.16 -9.33
C GLN A 152 3.20 -31.13 -10.16
N VAL A 153 2.93 -30.83 -11.44
CA VAL A 153 2.18 -31.70 -12.37
C VAL A 153 3.12 -32.55 -13.24
N LYS A 154 4.45 -32.39 -13.10
CA LYS A 154 5.48 -33.15 -13.85
C LYS A 154 6.36 -34.07 -13.00
N ILE A 155 5.96 -34.32 -11.75
CA ILE A 155 6.52 -35.34 -10.85
C ILE A 155 5.37 -36.23 -10.40
#